data_AF-A0A0F9AB74-F1
#
_entry.id   AF-A0A0F9AB74-F1
#
_cell.length_a   1.000
_cell.length_b   1.000
_cell.length_c   1.000
_cell.angle_alpha   90.00
_cell.angle_beta   90.00
_cell.angle_gamma   90.00
#
_symmetry.space_group_name_H-M   'P 1'
#
loop_
_entity.id
_entity.type
_entity.pdbx_description
1 polymer ?
#
loop_
_entity_poly.entity_id
_entity_poly.type
_entity_poly.pdbx_seq_one_letter_code
_entity_poly.pdbx_strand_id
1 'polypeptide(L)'
;MKTLTYKFTETFQNPFNRKARAGISPRGILRGLGFFMEDCQMEKIDLIGKNFGRLIVEKSAHSNKAGQAFWKCKCDCGNIIIARSDSLRTGNTKSCGCLPKEILIARNTTHTLSKTGTYKIWRGMISRCRYDYPFYRYWHGKGIKVCDRWMSFKRFLFDMGERPKGLTIERIDSN
;
A
#
# COMPACT_ATOMS: atom_id res chain seq x y z
N MET A 1 -42.68 -15.51 12.55
CA MET A 1 -41.82 -15.35 11.35
C MET A 1 -40.41 -15.81 11.72
N LYS A 2 -39.83 -16.69 10.90
CA LYS A 2 -38.67 -17.52 11.26
C LYS A 2 -37.36 -16.72 11.18
N THR A 3 -36.63 -16.71 12.29
CA THR A 3 -35.24 -16.25 12.43
C THR A 3 -34.31 -17.25 11.72
N LEU A 4 -33.42 -16.76 10.85
CA LEU A 4 -32.35 -17.55 10.26
C LEU A 4 -31.03 -17.18 10.93
N THR A 5 -30.60 -18.01 11.87
CA THR A 5 -29.26 -18.04 12.46
C THR A 5 -28.32 -18.80 11.53
N TYR A 6 -27.21 -18.18 11.13
CA TYR A 6 -26.10 -18.86 10.45
C TYR A 6 -24.90 -18.91 11.39
N LYS A 7 -24.45 -20.13 11.71
CA LYS A 7 -23.16 -20.44 12.35
C LYS A 7 -22.21 -20.91 11.25
N PHE A 8 -20.98 -20.40 11.25
CA PHE A 8 -19.84 -21.07 10.64
C PHE A 8 -18.69 -21.08 11.63
N THR A 9 -18.30 -22.28 12.03
CA THR A 9 -17.08 -22.62 12.75
C THR A 9 -15.97 -22.83 11.73
N GLU A 10 -14.81 -22.21 11.93
CA GLU A 10 -13.56 -22.91 12.22
C GLU A 10 -12.40 -21.90 12.34
N THR A 11 -11.52 -22.25 13.26
CA THR A 11 -10.45 -21.48 13.85
C THR A 11 -9.25 -21.33 12.92
N PHE A 12 -8.83 -20.10 12.61
CA PHE A 12 -7.47 -19.85 12.15
C PHE A 12 -6.59 -19.49 13.34
N GLN A 13 -5.66 -20.40 13.66
CA GLN A 13 -4.62 -20.18 14.66
C GLN A 13 -3.69 -19.05 14.22
N ASN A 14 -3.58 -18.05 15.10
CA ASN A 14 -2.66 -16.94 15.03
C ASN A 14 -1.27 -17.37 15.59
N PRO A 15 -0.17 -17.37 14.81
CA PRO A 15 1.14 -17.77 15.31
C PRO A 15 1.97 -16.59 15.86
N PHE A 16 1.34 -15.61 16.52
CA PHE A 16 2.07 -14.60 17.29
C PHE A 16 2.17 -14.99 18.77
N ASN A 17 3.08 -15.91 19.07
CA ASN A 17 3.63 -16.05 20.41
C ASN A 17 5.15 -16.17 20.32
N ARG A 18 5.86 -15.11 20.71
CA ARG A 18 7.25 -15.24 21.19
C ARG A 18 7.37 -14.47 22.49
N LYS A 19 7.53 -15.27 23.54
CA LYS A 19 7.90 -14.89 24.90
C LYS A 19 9.19 -14.06 24.91
N ALA A 20 9.26 -13.18 25.89
CA ALA A 20 10.45 -12.44 26.29
C ALA A 20 11.48 -13.32 27.03
N ARG A 21 12.69 -12.74 27.17
CA ARG A 21 13.86 -13.11 28.01
C ARG A 21 14.84 -14.09 27.33
N ALA A 22 16.15 -13.98 27.49
CA ALA A 22 17.06 -12.98 28.08
C ALA A 22 18.49 -13.37 27.66
N GLY A 23 19.42 -12.40 27.66
CA GLY A 23 20.81 -12.64 28.04
C GLY A 23 21.78 -13.18 26.98
N ILE A 24 22.69 -12.30 26.57
CA ILE A 24 24.17 -12.38 26.73
C ILE A 24 24.81 -11.74 25.49
N SER A 25 25.34 -10.54 25.66
CA SER A 25 26.35 -9.95 24.78
C SER A 25 27.52 -9.55 25.66
N PRO A 26 28.66 -10.26 25.64
CA PRO A 26 29.86 -9.78 26.25
C PRO A 26 30.53 -8.81 25.27
N ARG A 27 30.36 -7.50 25.50
CA ARG A 27 31.35 -6.52 25.02
C ARG A 27 32.59 -6.65 25.90
N GLY A 28 33.42 -7.64 25.57
CA GLY A 28 34.78 -7.77 26.07
C GLY A 28 35.75 -7.17 25.07
N ILE A 29 36.43 -6.11 25.49
CA ILE A 29 37.61 -5.54 24.84
C ILE A 29 38.73 -6.57 24.92
N LEU A 30 39.34 -6.96 23.80
CA LEU A 30 40.69 -7.50 23.79
C LEU A 30 41.52 -6.79 22.73
N ARG A 31 42.50 -6.03 23.23
CA ARG A 31 43.63 -5.49 22.50
C ARG A 31 44.53 -6.66 22.06
N GLY A 32 45.01 -6.54 20.82
CA GLY A 32 46.30 -7.01 20.30
C GLY A 32 46.85 -8.34 20.80
N LEU A 33 46.93 -9.30 19.89
CA LEU A 33 48.11 -10.11 19.60
C LEU A 33 47.95 -10.60 18.15
N GLY A 34 48.99 -10.44 17.33
CA GLY A 34 48.96 -10.80 15.92
C GLY A 34 48.74 -12.29 15.73
N PHE A 35 47.82 -12.63 14.83
CA PHE A 35 47.74 -13.94 14.21
C PHE A 35 47.53 -13.73 12.71
N PHE A 36 48.32 -14.48 11.95
CA PHE A 36 48.54 -14.39 10.53
C PHE A 36 47.22 -14.30 9.74
N MET A 37 47.20 -13.43 8.71
CA MET A 37 46.22 -13.48 7.64
C MET A 37 46.43 -14.77 6.86
N GLU A 38 45.78 -15.85 7.28
CA GLU A 38 45.57 -17.03 6.44
C GLU A 38 44.27 -16.82 5.68
N ASP A 39 44.43 -16.63 4.36
CA ASP A 39 43.45 -16.71 3.29
C ASP A 39 41.98 -16.79 3.71
N CYS A 40 41.40 -15.63 4.06
CA CYS A 40 39.96 -15.44 4.01
C CYS A 40 39.56 -15.41 2.53
N GLN A 41 39.39 -16.60 1.94
CA GLN A 41 38.74 -16.75 0.65
C GLN A 41 37.38 -16.07 0.78
N MET A 42 37.24 -14.87 0.24
CA MET A 42 35.97 -14.23 0.03
C MET A 42 35.21 -15.06 -1.00
N GLU A 43 34.57 -16.14 -0.56
CA GLU A 43 33.59 -16.81 -1.38
C GLU A 43 32.55 -15.78 -1.79
N LYS A 44 32.52 -15.52 -3.09
CA LYS A 44 31.64 -14.53 -3.69
C LYS A 44 30.23 -15.03 -3.50
N ILE A 45 29.54 -14.51 -2.48
CA ILE A 45 28.21 -14.98 -2.09
C ILE A 45 27.29 -14.87 -3.31
N ASP A 46 26.90 -16.02 -3.86
CA ASP A 46 25.90 -16.04 -4.90
C ASP A 46 24.51 -15.84 -4.28
N LEU A 47 23.83 -14.83 -4.81
CA LEU A 47 22.49 -14.47 -4.41
C LEU A 47 21.45 -14.84 -5.47
N ILE A 48 21.86 -15.40 -6.63
CA ILE A 48 20.94 -15.80 -7.69
C ILE A 48 19.85 -16.74 -7.15
N GLY A 49 18.60 -16.44 -7.51
CA GLY A 49 17.43 -17.22 -7.09
C GLY A 49 16.99 -17.02 -5.64
N LYS A 50 17.69 -16.21 -4.84
CA LYS A 50 17.29 -15.94 -3.46
C LYS A 50 16.20 -14.86 -3.39
N ASN A 51 15.31 -15.04 -2.42
CA ASN A 51 14.20 -14.15 -2.16
C ASN A 51 14.50 -13.22 -0.97
N PHE A 52 14.26 -11.93 -1.17
CA PHE A 52 14.41 -10.88 -0.18
C PHE A 52 13.08 -10.11 -0.08
N GLY A 53 12.18 -10.60 0.77
CA GLY A 53 10.82 -10.09 0.84
C GLY A 53 10.05 -10.39 -0.45
N ARG A 54 9.70 -9.35 -1.21
CA ARG A 54 9.03 -9.43 -2.52
C ARG A 54 9.98 -9.38 -3.71
N LEU A 55 11.30 -9.49 -3.47
CA LEU A 55 12.33 -9.39 -4.50
C LEU A 55 12.99 -10.75 -4.71
N ILE A 56 13.10 -11.16 -5.97
CA ILE A 56 13.80 -12.36 -6.41
C ILE A 56 15.04 -11.92 -7.18
N VAL A 57 16.23 -12.38 -6.79
CA VAL A 57 17.47 -12.05 -7.49
C VAL A 57 17.57 -12.86 -8.79
N GLU A 58 17.66 -12.18 -9.93
CA GLU A 58 17.84 -12.82 -11.23
C GLU A 58 19.32 -13.01 -11.58
N LYS A 59 20.13 -11.95 -11.48
CA LYS A 59 21.55 -11.96 -11.87
C LYS A 59 22.36 -10.84 -11.24
N SER A 60 23.67 -10.99 -11.21
CA SER A 60 24.60 -9.91 -10.86
C SER A 60 24.54 -8.80 -11.92
N ALA A 61 24.49 -7.54 -11.49
CA ALA A 61 24.43 -6.39 -12.39
C ALA A 61 25.83 -5.80 -12.63
N HIS A 62 26.41 -5.17 -11.62
CA HIS A 62 27.76 -4.59 -11.69
C HIS A 62 28.38 -4.50 -10.29
N SER A 63 29.68 -4.23 -10.23
CA SER A 63 30.39 -3.93 -9.00
C SER A 63 30.90 -2.50 -9.03
N ASN A 64 30.84 -1.80 -7.90
CA ASN A 64 31.39 -0.44 -7.80
C ASN A 64 32.90 -0.48 -7.46
N LYS A 65 33.59 0.67 -7.57
CA LYS A 65 35.03 0.81 -7.23
C LYS A 65 35.36 0.37 -5.79
N ALA A 66 34.38 0.44 -4.89
CA ALA A 66 34.49 -0.01 -3.50
C ALA A 66 34.25 -1.53 -3.30
N GLY A 67 34.20 -2.33 -4.38
CA GLY A 67 33.99 -3.78 -4.32
C GLY A 67 32.55 -4.23 -4.01
N GLN A 68 31.60 -3.29 -3.87
CA GLN A 68 30.21 -3.61 -3.59
C GLN A 68 29.51 -4.19 -4.81
N ALA A 69 28.95 -5.40 -4.67
CA ALA A 69 28.19 -6.07 -5.71
C ALA A 69 26.71 -5.60 -5.73
N PHE A 70 26.20 -5.36 -6.93
CA PHE A 70 24.80 -5.03 -7.21
C PHE A 70 24.13 -6.17 -7.95
N TRP A 71 22.85 -6.37 -7.66
CA TRP A 71 22.04 -7.48 -8.15
C TRP A 71 20.78 -6.95 -8.82
N LYS A 72 20.50 -7.48 -10.01
CA LYS A 72 19.23 -7.27 -10.71
C LYS A 72 18.19 -8.17 -10.05
N CYS A 73 17.16 -7.56 -9.49
CA CYS A 73 16.10 -8.23 -8.75
C CYS A 73 14.75 -7.97 -9.43
N LYS A 74 13.95 -9.01 -9.61
CA LYS A 74 12.56 -8.92 -10.05
C LYS A 74 11.65 -8.87 -8.84
N CYS A 75 10.76 -7.90 -8.79
CA CYS A 75 9.77 -7.78 -7.73
C CYS A 75 8.48 -8.49 -8.11
N ASP A 76 7.72 -8.95 -7.10
CA ASP A 76 6.36 -9.49 -7.30
C ASP A 76 5.42 -8.46 -7.97
N CYS A 77 5.72 -7.16 -7.84
CA CYS A 77 5.05 -6.06 -8.52
C CYS A 77 5.27 -6.06 -10.05
N GLY A 78 6.14 -6.92 -10.57
CA GLY A 78 6.57 -6.98 -11.97
C GLY A 78 7.75 -6.05 -12.30
N ASN A 79 8.03 -5.04 -11.48
CA ASN A 79 9.16 -4.14 -11.72
C ASN A 79 10.50 -4.80 -11.37
N ILE A 80 11.52 -4.40 -12.12
CA ILE A 80 12.89 -4.83 -11.92
C ILE A 80 13.67 -3.68 -11.29
N ILE A 81 14.47 -3.99 -10.28
CA ILE A 81 15.35 -3.03 -9.60
C ILE A 81 16.78 -3.54 -9.54
N ILE A 82 17.73 -2.63 -9.38
CA ILE A 82 19.12 -2.95 -9.07
C ILE A 82 19.34 -2.64 -7.60
N ALA A 83 19.63 -3.66 -6.80
CA ALA A 83 19.80 -3.55 -5.36
C ALA A 83 21.21 -3.95 -4.94
N ARG A 84 21.73 -3.30 -3.89
CA ARG A 84 23.05 -3.59 -3.34
C ARG A 84 23.00 -4.84 -2.46
N SER A 85 24.07 -5.65 -2.49
CA SER A 85 24.13 -6.94 -1.77
C SER A 85 23.85 -6.82 -0.27
N ASP A 86 24.43 -5.82 0.39
CA ASP A 86 24.25 -5.53 1.80
C ASP A 86 22.81 -5.06 2.11
N SER A 87 22.19 -4.25 1.26
CA SER A 87 20.81 -3.79 1.46
C SER A 87 19.79 -4.92 1.35
N LEU A 88 20.06 -5.93 0.52
CA LEU A 88 19.29 -7.17 0.44
C LEU A 88 19.48 -8.00 1.71
N ARG A 89 20.73 -8.23 2.14
CA ARG A 89 21.08 -9.04 3.32
C ARG A 89 20.62 -8.43 4.64
N THR A 90 20.73 -7.11 4.80
CA THR A 90 20.27 -6.37 5.99
C THR A 90 18.75 -6.23 6.03
N GLY A 91 18.05 -6.54 4.93
CA GLY A 91 16.60 -6.42 4.83
C GLY A 91 16.10 -4.98 4.69
N ASN A 92 16.98 -4.02 4.37
CA ASN A 92 16.58 -2.64 4.08
C ASN A 92 15.79 -2.54 2.77
N THR A 93 16.09 -3.41 1.79
CA THR A 93 15.42 -3.45 0.49
C THR A 93 14.62 -4.74 0.35
N LYS A 94 13.29 -4.66 0.56
CA LYS A 94 12.36 -5.80 0.49
C LYS A 94 11.39 -5.76 -0.70
N SER A 95 11.35 -4.65 -1.43
CA SER A 95 10.44 -4.46 -2.57
C SER A 95 10.96 -3.38 -3.52
N CYS A 96 10.34 -3.28 -4.70
CA CYS A 96 10.54 -2.21 -5.69
C CYS A 96 10.11 -0.80 -5.19
N GLY A 97 9.65 -0.67 -3.93
CA GLY A 97 8.95 0.51 -3.43
C GLY A 97 7.42 0.40 -3.54
N CYS A 98 6.89 -0.68 -4.12
CA CYS A 98 5.44 -0.91 -4.20
C CYS A 98 4.81 -1.13 -2.84
N LEU A 99 5.46 -1.85 -1.92
CA LEU A 99 4.91 -2.19 -0.62
C LEU A 99 4.55 -0.93 0.20
N PRO A 100 5.45 0.04 0.44
CA PRO A 100 5.08 1.27 1.13
C PRO A 100 4.04 2.09 0.37
N LYS A 101 4.05 2.06 -0.97
CA LYS A 101 3.03 2.75 -1.79
C LYS A 101 1.64 2.13 -1.64
N GLU A 102 1.53 0.80 -1.64
CA GLU A 102 0.28 0.06 -1.41
C GLU A 102 -0.29 0.38 -0.03
N ILE A 103 0.55 0.34 1.01
CA ILE A 103 0.16 0.69 2.37
C ILE A 103 -0.31 2.16 2.44
N LEU A 104 0.42 3.08 1.81
CA LEU A 104 0.07 4.50 1.72
C LEU A 104 -1.30 4.72 1.06
N ILE A 105 -1.57 4.02 -0.04
CA ILE A 105 -2.85 4.11 -0.75
C ILE A 105 -3.97 3.54 0.12
N ALA A 106 -3.78 2.36 0.72
CA ALA A 106 -4.77 1.72 1.57
C ALA A 106 -5.14 2.57 2.80
N ARG A 107 -4.17 3.27 3.41
CA ARG A 107 -4.43 4.13 4.57
C ARG A 107 -5.10 5.46 4.23
N ASN A 108 -4.76 6.07 3.09
CA ASN A 108 -5.13 7.47 2.79
C ASN A 108 -6.24 7.61 1.74
N THR A 109 -6.60 6.54 1.04
CA THR A 109 -7.62 6.59 -0.01
C THR A 109 -8.81 5.73 0.36
N THR A 110 -9.99 6.34 0.41
CA THR A 110 -11.27 5.61 0.59
C THR A 110 -11.81 5.10 -0.74
N HIS A 111 -11.38 5.72 -1.84
CA HIS A 111 -11.67 5.34 -3.22
C HIS A 111 -10.62 5.93 -4.16
N THR A 112 -10.41 5.30 -5.32
CA THR A 112 -9.41 5.71 -6.33
C THR A 112 -9.88 6.85 -7.24
N LEU A 113 -11.18 7.17 -7.21
CA LEU A 113 -11.82 8.07 -8.18
C LEU A 113 -11.89 9.55 -7.77
N SER A 114 -11.14 9.99 -6.75
CA SER A 114 -11.21 11.37 -6.23
C SER A 114 -10.88 12.47 -7.26
N LYS A 115 -10.10 12.15 -8.30
CA LYS A 115 -9.74 13.07 -9.39
C LYS A 115 -10.63 12.95 -10.63
N THR A 116 -11.68 12.13 -10.59
CA THR A 116 -12.54 11.88 -11.76
C THR A 116 -13.67 12.90 -11.90
N GLY A 117 -14.20 13.03 -13.12
CA GLY A 117 -15.42 13.82 -13.38
C GLY A 117 -16.63 13.31 -12.59
N THR A 118 -16.74 12.00 -12.39
CA THR A 118 -17.78 11.36 -11.56
C THR A 118 -17.76 11.89 -10.13
N TYR A 119 -16.59 11.95 -9.50
CA TYR A 119 -16.46 12.49 -8.15
C TYR A 119 -16.75 13.99 -8.08
N LYS A 120 -16.34 14.78 -9.10
CA LYS A 120 -16.65 16.21 -9.18
C LYS A 120 -18.16 16.47 -9.23
N ILE A 121 -18.90 15.69 -10.02
CA ILE A 121 -20.36 15.80 -10.08
C ILE A 121 -21.01 15.41 -8.76
N TRP A 122 -20.63 14.26 -8.18
CA TRP A 122 -21.16 13.84 -6.89
C TRP A 122 -20.89 14.90 -5.81
N ARG A 123 -19.67 15.45 -5.74
CA ARG A 123 -19.33 16.56 -4.84
C ARG A 123 -20.19 17.80 -5.08
N GLY A 124 -20.41 18.18 -6.34
CA GLY A 124 -21.27 19.32 -6.69
C GLY A 124 -22.74 19.08 -6.31
N MET A 125 -23.24 17.87 -6.50
CA MET A 125 -24.58 17.45 -6.03
C MET A 125 -24.70 17.58 -4.51
N ILE A 126 -23.76 17.02 -3.75
CA ILE A 126 -23.78 17.08 -2.28
C ILE A 126 -23.61 18.52 -1.78
N SER A 127 -22.71 19.31 -2.37
CA SER A 127 -22.46 20.70 -1.98
C SER A 127 -23.72 21.56 -2.01
N ARG A 128 -24.58 21.37 -3.01
CA ARG A 128 -25.84 22.13 -3.16
C ARG A 128 -26.85 21.85 -2.05
N CYS A 129 -26.76 20.69 -1.40
CA CYS A 129 -27.69 20.25 -0.37
C CYS A 129 -27.12 20.41 1.05
N ARG A 130 -25.92 20.98 1.20
CA ARG A 130 -25.33 21.27 2.51
C ARG A 130 -25.86 22.60 3.06
N TYR A 131 -25.98 22.65 4.39
CA TYR A 131 -26.49 23.83 5.10
C TYR A 131 -25.56 25.04 4.99
N ASP A 132 -24.25 24.83 4.86
CA ASP A 132 -23.24 25.89 4.76
C ASP A 132 -23.09 26.48 3.34
N TYR A 133 -23.92 26.06 2.39
CA TYR A 133 -23.83 26.54 1.02
C TYR A 133 -24.44 27.95 0.88
N PRO A 134 -23.74 28.94 0.30
CA PRO A 134 -24.25 30.32 0.17
C PRO A 134 -25.62 30.44 -0.50
N PHE A 135 -25.99 29.47 -1.34
CA PHE A 135 -27.26 29.40 -2.04
C PHE A 135 -28.20 28.33 -1.47
N TYR A 136 -28.07 27.94 -0.20
CA TYR A 136 -28.87 26.88 0.42
C TYR A 136 -30.39 27.12 0.27
N ARG A 137 -30.84 28.38 0.24
CA ARG A 137 -32.26 28.77 0.09
C ARG A 137 -32.89 28.29 -1.22
N TYR A 138 -32.11 28.15 -2.28
CA TYR A 138 -32.59 27.69 -3.60
C TYR A 138 -32.73 26.17 -3.70
N TRP A 139 -32.08 25.42 -2.79
CA TRP A 139 -32.01 23.96 -2.84
C TRP A 139 -32.63 23.36 -1.58
N HIS A 140 -31.93 23.47 -0.45
CA HIS A 140 -32.42 22.96 0.83
C HIS A 140 -33.66 23.74 1.32
N GLY A 141 -33.72 25.06 1.08
CA GLY A 141 -34.88 25.90 1.41
C GLY A 141 -36.16 25.54 0.62
N LYS A 142 -36.02 24.89 -0.54
CA LYS A 142 -37.12 24.33 -1.33
C LYS A 142 -37.40 22.84 -1.01
N GLY A 143 -36.78 22.28 0.03
CA GLY A 143 -36.96 20.88 0.42
C GLY A 143 -36.20 19.86 -0.46
N ILE A 144 -35.34 20.31 -1.38
CA ILE A 144 -34.58 19.42 -2.26
C ILE A 144 -33.42 18.81 -1.47
N LYS A 145 -33.44 17.49 -1.35
CA LYS A 145 -32.42 16.71 -0.64
C LYS A 145 -31.89 15.60 -1.54
N VAL A 146 -30.62 15.26 -1.35
CA VAL A 146 -30.05 14.04 -1.92
C VAL A 146 -30.46 12.86 -1.05
N CYS A 147 -30.76 11.73 -1.66
CA CYS A 147 -31.01 10.48 -0.94
C CYS A 147 -29.86 10.15 0.02
N ASP A 148 -30.15 9.75 1.25
CA ASP A 148 -29.14 9.41 2.27
C ASP A 148 -28.16 8.33 1.78
N ARG A 149 -28.64 7.41 0.93
CA ARG A 149 -27.80 6.38 0.29
C ARG A 149 -26.67 7.01 -0.53
N TRP A 150 -26.96 8.11 -1.24
CA TRP A 150 -26.02 8.82 -2.10
C TRP A 150 -25.15 9.83 -1.36
N MET A 151 -25.30 9.98 -0.03
CA MET A 151 -24.33 10.70 0.81
C MET A 151 -22.96 10.00 0.87
N SER A 152 -22.87 8.73 0.45
CA SER A 152 -21.61 8.02 0.25
C SER A 152 -21.28 7.93 -1.24
N PHE A 153 -20.09 8.42 -1.62
CA PHE A 153 -19.62 8.34 -3.01
C PHE A 153 -19.60 6.90 -3.56
N LYS A 154 -19.24 5.91 -2.72
CA LYS A 154 -19.21 4.50 -3.14
C LYS A 154 -20.59 3.98 -3.54
N ARG A 155 -21.63 4.38 -2.81
CA ARG A 155 -23.02 3.99 -3.09
C ARG A 155 -23.57 4.71 -4.32
N PHE A 156 -23.26 6.00 -4.46
CA PHE A 156 -23.57 6.76 -5.67
C PHE A 156 -22.93 6.10 -6.92
N LEU A 157 -21.65 5.74 -6.84
CA LEU A 157 -20.94 5.08 -7.93
C LEU A 157 -21.52 3.70 -8.26
N PHE A 158 -21.95 2.94 -7.24
CA PHE A 158 -22.57 1.64 -7.46
C PHE A 158 -23.90 1.75 -8.21
N ASP A 159 -24.72 2.73 -7.86
CA ASP A 159 -26.04 2.91 -8.45
C ASP A 159 -25.96 3.57 -9.85
N MET A 160 -25.06 4.53 -10.06
CA MET A 160 -24.99 5.35 -11.29
C MET A 160 -23.87 4.97 -12.26
N GLY A 161 -22.81 4.29 -11.77
CA GLY A 161 -21.61 4.02 -12.56
C GLY A 161 -20.71 5.23 -12.80
N GLU A 162 -19.73 5.06 -13.69
CA GLU A 162 -18.86 6.15 -14.10
C GLU A 162 -19.59 7.12 -15.05
N ARG A 163 -19.33 8.41 -14.85
CA ARG A 163 -19.89 9.46 -15.70
C ARG A 163 -19.34 9.35 -17.13
N PRO A 164 -20.20 9.26 -18.17
CA PRO A 164 -19.78 9.38 -19.55
C PRO A 164 -19.11 10.74 -19.82
N LYS A 165 -18.18 10.79 -20.79
CA LYS A 165 -17.48 12.03 -21.12
C LYS A 165 -18.46 13.09 -21.62
N GLY A 166 -18.29 14.33 -21.15
CA GLY A 166 -19.08 15.49 -21.59
C GLY A 166 -20.46 15.69 -20.94
N LEU A 167 -21.00 14.69 -20.23
CA LEU A 167 -22.35 14.80 -19.64
C LEU A 167 -22.33 15.35 -18.22
N THR A 168 -23.35 16.12 -17.84
CA THR A 168 -23.63 16.57 -16.47
C THR A 168 -24.92 15.94 -15.94
N ILE A 169 -25.08 15.91 -14.61
CA ILE A 169 -26.36 15.55 -13.98
C ILE A 169 -27.17 16.83 -13.84
N GLU A 170 -28.21 16.94 -14.65
CA GLU A 170 -29.23 17.98 -14.57
C GLU A 170 -30.53 17.43 -13.98
N ARG A 171 -31.40 18.32 -13.51
CA ARG A 171 -32.77 17.98 -13.11
C ARG A 171 -33.68 18.03 -14.33
N ILE A 172 -34.65 17.12 -14.41
CA ILE A 172 -35.64 17.09 -15.49
C ILE A 172 -36.62 18.26 -15.34
N ASP A 173 -37.02 18.59 -14.10
CA ASP A 173 -37.94 19.71 -13.81
C ASP A 173 -37.31 20.71 -12.84
N SER A 174 -37.37 22.00 -13.18
CA SER A 174 -36.77 23.12 -12.45
C SER A 174 -37.83 24.08 -11.89
N ASN A 175 -38.81 23.56 -11.15
CA ASN A 175 -39.86 24.36 -10.50
C ASN A 175 -39.57 24.55 -9.00
#